data_AF-A0A5K1JW27-F1
#
_entry.id   AF-A0A5K1JW27-F1
#
_cell.length_a   1.000
_cell.length_b   1.000
_cell.length_c   1.000
_cell.angle_alpha   90.00
_cell.angle_beta   90.00
_cell.angle_gamma   90.00
#
_symmetry.space_group_name_H-M   'P 1'
#
loop_
_entity.id
_entity.type
_entity.pdbx_description
1 polymer ?
#
loop_
_entity_poly.entity_id
_entity_poly.type
_entity_poly.pdbx_seq_one_letter_code
_entity_poly.pdbx_strand_id
1 'polypeptide(L)'
;MQFSKLFTAIVAASATFAMAAPTEDGYDQPNKSDCGKCGDYGHNGTDHGHNGGDYGHGGSDGKWGQKVRVGHSLNLWPNTPLGSLACANTFNKKFPQFHTLGDLPTAPFYGEAPGAVDRSGKCGACWKIQYEDKEPVYMIAVDNAAIFQLGKHGLAKLTGRKGFEKGSVSAKATEVSPEHCQLPSSKQW
;
A
#
# COMPACT_ATOMS: atom_id res chain seq x y z
N MET A 1 -21.88 -43.19 60.14
CA MET A 1 -22.45 -42.20 59.20
C MET A 1 -21.35 -41.21 58.85
N GLN A 2 -20.67 -41.38 57.71
CA GLN A 2 -19.63 -40.47 57.24
C GLN A 2 -20.13 -39.72 56.00
N PHE A 3 -20.08 -38.39 56.08
CA PHE A 3 -20.49 -37.48 55.01
C PHE A 3 -19.38 -37.37 53.96
N SER A 4 -19.70 -37.82 52.74
CA SER A 4 -18.86 -37.70 51.55
C SER A 4 -18.92 -36.26 51.00
N LYS A 5 -17.77 -35.60 50.93
CA LYS A 5 -17.61 -34.29 50.25
C LYS A 5 -17.17 -34.54 48.81
N LEU A 6 -18.09 -34.32 47.87
CA LEU A 6 -17.80 -34.25 46.43
C LEU A 6 -17.06 -32.94 46.12
N PHE A 7 -15.82 -33.05 45.65
CA PHE A 7 -15.12 -31.97 44.95
C PHE A 7 -15.43 -32.07 43.45
N THR A 8 -16.17 -31.12 42.91
CA THR A 8 -16.39 -30.97 41.46
C THR A 8 -15.20 -30.23 40.86
N ALA A 9 -14.41 -30.90 40.03
CA ALA A 9 -13.37 -30.27 39.22
C ALA A 9 -13.99 -29.67 37.95
N ILE A 10 -13.81 -28.36 37.76
CA ILE A 10 -14.16 -27.66 36.52
C ILE A 10 -13.01 -27.88 35.52
N VAL A 11 -13.27 -28.62 34.45
CA VAL A 11 -12.35 -28.72 33.30
C VAL A 11 -12.53 -27.48 32.45
N ALA A 12 -11.51 -26.62 32.39
CA ALA A 12 -11.45 -25.51 31.46
C ALA A 12 -11.14 -26.05 30.05
N ALA A 13 -12.09 -25.93 29.13
CA ALA A 13 -11.87 -26.19 27.71
C ALA A 13 -11.21 -24.96 27.07
N SER A 14 -9.92 -25.06 26.75
CA SER A 14 -9.21 -24.10 25.91
C SER A 14 -9.57 -24.33 24.45
N ALA A 15 -10.35 -23.41 23.87
CA ALA A 15 -10.60 -23.38 22.44
C ALA A 15 -9.39 -22.77 21.71
N THR A 16 -8.59 -23.61 21.06
CA THR A 16 -7.59 -23.18 20.08
C THR A 16 -8.32 -22.76 18.81
N PHE A 17 -8.37 -21.45 18.54
CA PHE A 17 -8.75 -20.94 17.22
C PHE A 17 -7.55 -21.09 16.28
N ALA A 18 -7.59 -22.13 15.44
CA ALA A 18 -6.72 -22.20 14.26
C ALA A 18 -7.22 -21.15 13.26
N MET A 19 -6.45 -20.07 13.07
CA MET A 19 -6.67 -19.18 11.94
C MET A 19 -6.20 -19.89 10.67
N ALA A 20 -7.16 -20.35 9.86
CA ALA A 20 -6.87 -20.76 8.49
C ALA A 20 -6.42 -19.53 7.70
N ALA A 21 -5.18 -19.53 7.23
CA ALA A 21 -4.72 -18.59 6.21
C ALA A 21 -5.59 -18.76 4.95
N PRO A 22 -6.06 -17.67 4.31
CA PRO A 22 -6.75 -17.79 3.04
C PRO A 22 -5.80 -18.41 2.01
N THR A 23 -6.25 -19.49 1.38
CA THR A 23 -5.54 -20.19 0.31
C THR A 23 -5.43 -19.30 -0.93
N GLU A 24 -4.26 -19.36 -1.59
CA GLU A 24 -3.87 -18.59 -2.77
C GLU A 24 -4.53 -19.06 -4.07
N ASP A 25 -5.83 -19.37 -4.07
CA ASP A 25 -6.51 -19.89 -5.25
C ASP A 25 -7.41 -18.82 -5.88
N GLY A 26 -6.99 -18.29 -7.04
CA GLY A 26 -7.94 -17.65 -7.96
C GLY A 26 -7.57 -16.31 -8.59
N TYR A 27 -6.30 -15.92 -8.66
CA TYR A 27 -5.88 -14.89 -9.62
C TYR A 27 -4.92 -15.50 -10.63
N ASP A 28 -5.49 -16.04 -11.70
CA ASP A 28 -4.73 -16.46 -12.88
C ASP A 28 -3.75 -15.36 -13.28
N GLN A 29 -2.50 -15.78 -13.40
CA GLN A 29 -1.40 -14.97 -13.89
C GLN A 29 -1.67 -14.71 -15.39
N PRO A 30 -1.70 -13.45 -15.88
CA PRO A 30 -1.52 -13.26 -17.31
C PRO A 30 -0.10 -13.72 -17.66
N ASN A 31 -0.05 -14.82 -18.41
CA ASN A 31 1.18 -15.39 -18.93
C ASN A 31 1.93 -14.33 -19.74
N LYS A 32 3.25 -14.29 -19.60
CA LYS A 32 4.15 -13.27 -20.17
C LYS A 32 4.20 -13.29 -21.72
N SER A 33 3.41 -14.15 -22.36
CA SER A 33 3.35 -14.37 -23.81
C SER A 33 2.12 -13.77 -24.52
N ASP A 34 1.14 -13.22 -23.81
CA ASP A 34 -0.09 -12.68 -24.42
C ASP A 34 -0.12 -11.16 -24.59
N CYS A 35 1.04 -10.48 -24.49
CA CYS A 35 1.20 -9.12 -25.02
C CYS A 35 1.34 -9.14 -26.56
N GLY A 36 0.41 -9.82 -27.24
CA GLY A 36 0.33 -9.87 -28.70
C GLY A 36 -0.37 -8.65 -29.33
N LYS A 37 -0.86 -7.70 -28.52
CA LYS A 37 -1.47 -6.43 -28.98
C LYS A 37 -1.32 -5.31 -27.93
N CYS A 38 -0.10 -5.01 -27.48
CA CYS A 38 0.16 -3.66 -26.98
C CYS A 38 0.35 -2.78 -28.22
N GLY A 39 -0.76 -2.28 -28.76
CA GLY A 39 -0.71 -1.32 -29.86
C GLY A 39 0.09 -0.09 -29.44
N ASP A 40 0.95 0.34 -30.36
CA ASP A 40 1.62 1.64 -30.38
C ASP A 40 0.70 2.75 -29.85
N TYR A 41 1.06 3.36 -28.71
CA TYR A 41 0.66 4.74 -28.44
C TYR A 41 1.82 5.64 -28.79
N GLY A 42 1.96 5.85 -30.11
CA GLY A 42 2.79 6.89 -30.69
C GLY A 42 2.27 8.28 -30.33
N HIS A 43 3.23 9.17 -30.11
CA HIS A 43 3.07 10.62 -30.21
C HIS A 43 2.32 11.02 -31.48
N ASN A 44 1.19 11.71 -31.37
CA ASN A 44 0.96 13.08 -31.89
C ASN A 44 -0.52 13.45 -31.71
N GLY A 45 -0.80 14.63 -31.16
CA GLY A 45 -2.18 15.09 -30.96
C GLY A 45 -2.22 16.36 -30.13
N THR A 46 -1.98 17.48 -30.79
CA THR A 46 -2.28 18.82 -30.30
C THR A 46 -3.79 18.94 -30.07
N ASP A 47 -4.22 18.88 -28.81
CA ASP A 47 -5.54 19.37 -28.41
C ASP A 47 -5.40 20.42 -27.32
N HIS A 48 -5.71 21.66 -27.72
CA HIS A 48 -5.94 22.79 -26.85
C HIS A 48 -7.21 22.54 -26.02
N GLY A 49 -7.04 21.92 -24.86
CA GLY A 49 -8.04 21.86 -23.79
C GLY A 49 -7.49 22.55 -22.55
N HIS A 50 -7.87 23.81 -22.33
CA HIS A 50 -7.64 24.48 -21.06
C HIS A 50 -8.36 23.71 -19.93
N ASN A 51 -7.59 23.01 -19.10
CA ASN A 51 -8.02 22.70 -17.75
C ASN A 51 -6.90 23.15 -16.82
N GLY A 52 -7.13 24.31 -16.20
CA GLY A 52 -6.20 24.95 -15.28
C GLY A 52 -5.79 23.97 -14.19
N GLY A 53 -4.48 23.74 -14.11
CA GLY A 53 -3.88 23.01 -13.01
C GLY A 53 -4.05 23.82 -11.74
N ASP A 54 -4.97 23.38 -10.89
CA ASP A 54 -5.05 23.84 -9.52
C ASP A 54 -4.10 22.97 -8.67
N TYR A 55 -2.80 23.19 -8.84
CA TYR A 55 -1.79 22.70 -7.89
C TYR A 55 -1.88 23.58 -6.65
N GLY A 56 -2.91 23.34 -5.83
CA GLY A 56 -3.17 24.08 -4.61
C GLY A 56 -2.00 24.01 -3.63
N HIS A 57 -1.34 25.16 -3.43
CA HIS A 57 -0.45 25.41 -2.32
C HIS A 57 -1.21 25.34 -0.98
N GLY A 58 -0.53 24.81 0.03
CA GLY A 58 -1.12 24.38 1.31
C GLY A 58 -1.82 25.46 2.13
N GLY A 59 -2.95 25.07 2.69
CA GLY A 59 -3.62 25.70 3.83
C GLY A 59 -3.77 24.66 4.94
N SER A 60 -3.18 24.97 6.10
CA SER A 60 -3.21 24.16 7.32
C SER A 60 -4.56 24.34 8.03
N ASP A 61 -5.58 23.62 7.58
CA ASP A 61 -6.90 23.67 8.20
C ASP A 61 -7.64 22.35 8.01
N GLY A 62 -7.26 21.34 8.82
CA GLY A 62 -8.14 20.25 9.29
C GLY A 62 -8.93 19.42 8.28
N LYS A 63 -8.66 19.50 6.98
CA LYS A 63 -9.45 18.87 5.92
C LYS A 63 -8.82 17.58 5.39
N TRP A 64 -9.52 16.51 5.70
CA TRP A 64 -9.35 15.11 5.30
C TRP A 64 -8.94 14.86 3.84
N GLY A 65 -7.66 14.56 3.61
CA GLY A 65 -7.10 13.84 2.46
C GLY A 65 -7.25 14.49 1.08
N GLN A 66 -6.15 14.64 0.34
CA GLN A 66 -6.19 15.15 -1.03
C GLN A 66 -6.86 14.13 -1.96
N LYS A 67 -7.77 14.60 -2.83
CA LYS A 67 -8.38 13.75 -3.87
C LYS A 67 -7.32 13.47 -4.94
N VAL A 68 -6.98 12.20 -5.13
CA VAL A 68 -5.88 11.74 -5.99
C VAL A 68 -6.34 10.62 -6.92
N ARG A 69 -5.52 10.30 -7.92
CA ARG A 69 -5.64 9.07 -8.71
C ARG A 69 -4.79 7.97 -8.08
N VAL A 70 -5.33 6.75 -8.02
CA VAL A 70 -4.65 5.56 -7.49
C VAL A 70 -4.78 4.41 -8.49
N GLY A 71 -3.67 3.87 -8.96
CA GLY A 71 -3.62 2.68 -9.83
C GLY A 71 -2.86 1.52 -9.20
N HIS A 72 -2.42 0.57 -10.03
CA HIS A 72 -1.46 -0.46 -9.62
C HIS A 72 -0.13 -0.35 -10.38
N SER A 73 0.96 -0.68 -9.69
CA SER A 73 2.26 -0.91 -10.30
C SER A 73 2.45 -2.39 -10.62
N LEU A 74 3.13 -2.69 -11.74
CA LEU A 74 3.52 -4.03 -12.15
C LEU A 74 4.90 -4.45 -11.61
N ASN A 75 5.63 -3.53 -10.98
CA ASN A 75 7.03 -3.71 -10.59
C ASN A 75 7.24 -3.76 -9.07
N LEU A 76 6.17 -3.84 -8.28
CA LEU A 76 6.24 -3.92 -6.82
C LEU A 76 6.02 -5.38 -6.36
N TRP A 77 7.10 -6.17 -6.42
CA TRP A 77 7.12 -7.57 -5.96
C TRP A 77 7.81 -7.69 -4.60
N PRO A 78 7.44 -8.67 -3.74
CA PRO A 78 8.06 -8.82 -2.42
C PRO A 78 9.59 -8.93 -2.45
N ASN A 79 10.15 -9.58 -3.47
CA ASN A 79 11.61 -9.73 -3.63
C ASN A 79 12.30 -8.54 -4.30
N THR A 80 11.57 -7.46 -4.64
CA THR A 80 12.16 -6.26 -5.23
C THR A 80 13.11 -5.62 -4.22
N PRO A 81 14.40 -5.42 -4.55
CA PRO A 81 15.33 -4.76 -3.64
C PRO A 81 14.93 -3.31 -3.38
N LEU A 82 14.93 -2.87 -2.12
CA LEU A 82 14.71 -1.47 -1.78
C LEU A 82 15.79 -0.55 -2.38
N GLY A 83 17.00 -1.10 -2.55
CA GLY A 83 18.13 -0.39 -3.15
C GLY A 83 17.96 -0.04 -4.64
N SER A 84 16.96 -0.61 -5.34
CA SER A 84 16.71 -0.31 -6.76
C SER A 84 15.61 0.73 -7.00
N LEU A 85 15.00 1.27 -5.93
CA LEU A 85 13.87 2.20 -6.02
C LEU A 85 14.32 3.65 -5.77
N ALA A 86 13.50 4.64 -6.13
CA ALA A 86 13.86 6.06 -5.95
C ALA A 86 14.05 6.47 -4.49
N CYS A 87 13.59 5.68 -3.52
CA CYS A 87 13.77 5.91 -2.08
C CYS A 87 14.96 5.14 -1.46
N ALA A 88 15.82 4.53 -2.28
CA ALA A 88 16.90 3.65 -1.84
C ALA A 88 17.76 4.27 -0.71
N ASN A 89 18.23 5.51 -0.88
CA ASN A 89 19.09 6.14 0.13
C ASN A 89 18.34 6.41 1.44
N THR A 90 17.04 6.73 1.36
CA THR A 90 16.20 6.92 2.55
C THR A 90 16.07 5.62 3.35
N PHE A 91 15.77 4.50 2.67
CA PHE A 91 15.65 3.20 3.33
C PHE A 91 16.99 2.73 3.89
N ASN A 92 18.07 2.82 3.12
CA ASN A 92 19.42 2.43 3.57
C ASN A 92 19.85 3.17 4.85
N LYS A 93 19.42 4.42 5.04
CA LYS A 93 19.77 5.24 6.22
C LYS A 93 18.83 5.06 7.39
N LYS A 94 17.51 5.09 7.15
CA LYS A 94 16.50 5.09 8.23
C LYS A 94 16.10 3.70 8.66
N PHE A 95 16.15 2.73 7.74
CA PHE A 95 15.65 1.38 7.94
C PHE A 95 16.63 0.35 7.35
N PRO A 96 17.91 0.33 7.79
CA PRO A 96 18.94 -0.53 7.21
C PRO A 96 18.66 -2.04 7.34
N GLN A 97 17.71 -2.42 8.21
CA GLN A 97 17.27 -3.80 8.39
C GLN A 97 16.34 -4.31 7.28
N PHE A 98 15.79 -3.43 6.44
CA PHE A 98 14.94 -3.81 5.31
C PHE A 98 15.77 -3.83 4.02
N HIS A 99 15.73 -4.94 3.29
CA HIS A 99 16.50 -5.13 2.05
C HIS A 99 15.61 -5.23 0.82
N THR A 100 14.40 -5.78 1.00
CA THR A 100 13.40 -5.99 -0.04
C THR A 100 12.05 -5.41 0.37
N LEU A 101 11.13 -5.24 -0.59
CA LEU A 101 9.76 -4.79 -0.29
C LEU A 101 9.02 -5.73 0.67
N GLY A 102 9.33 -7.03 0.65
CA GLY A 102 8.75 -8.03 1.53
C GLY A 102 9.19 -7.92 2.98
N ASP A 103 10.32 -7.25 3.26
CA ASP A 103 10.80 -7.03 4.63
C ASP A 103 10.04 -5.92 5.35
N LEU A 104 9.28 -5.11 4.60
CA LEU A 104 8.52 -3.99 5.16
C LEU A 104 7.39 -4.50 6.07
N PRO A 105 7.13 -3.84 7.21
CA PRO A 105 6.14 -4.29 8.18
C PRO A 105 4.70 -4.21 7.65
N THR A 106 4.44 -3.42 6.62
CA THR A 106 3.14 -3.36 5.95
C THR A 106 3.00 -4.34 4.79
N ALA A 107 4.02 -5.14 4.45
CA ALA A 107 3.96 -6.02 3.28
C ALA A 107 2.68 -6.89 3.27
N PRO A 108 1.98 -7.01 2.12
CA PRO A 108 2.33 -6.51 0.79
C PRO A 108 1.82 -5.09 0.46
N PHE A 109 1.49 -4.26 1.47
CA PHE A 109 0.98 -2.90 1.30
C PHE A 109 2.11 -1.87 1.25
N TYR A 110 2.72 -1.76 0.08
CA TYR A 110 3.69 -0.74 -0.31
C TYR A 110 3.27 -0.13 -1.66
N GLY A 111 3.78 1.06 -1.96
CA GLY A 111 3.38 1.77 -3.17
C GLY A 111 4.31 2.89 -3.61
N GLU A 112 4.04 3.38 -4.80
CA GLU A 112 4.73 4.53 -5.40
C GLU A 112 3.88 5.78 -5.13
N ALA A 113 4.52 6.89 -4.75
CA ALA A 113 3.84 8.12 -4.41
C ALA A 113 4.42 9.32 -5.19
N PRO A 114 3.59 10.28 -5.63
CA PRO A 114 4.07 11.48 -6.29
C PRO A 114 5.07 12.27 -5.47
N GLY A 115 6.30 12.40 -5.98
CA GLY A 115 7.40 13.11 -5.33
C GLY A 115 8.15 12.30 -4.27
N ALA A 116 7.92 10.99 -4.17
CA ALA A 116 8.71 10.08 -3.33
C ALA A 116 10.05 9.75 -4.01
N VAL A 117 10.92 10.75 -4.03
CA VAL A 117 12.31 10.65 -4.45
C VAL A 117 13.22 10.77 -3.24
N ASP A 118 14.43 10.24 -3.32
CA ASP A 118 15.39 10.25 -2.23
C ASP A 118 15.56 11.61 -1.56
N ARG A 119 15.70 11.59 -0.23
CA ARG A 119 15.77 12.77 0.67
C ARG A 119 14.49 13.63 0.69
N SER A 120 13.43 13.28 -0.05
CA SER A 120 12.14 13.92 0.15
C SER A 120 11.49 13.43 1.44
N GLY A 121 10.63 14.27 2.04
CA GLY A 121 9.80 13.86 3.18
C GLY A 121 8.81 12.74 2.85
N LYS A 122 8.59 12.45 1.55
CA LYS A 122 7.63 11.45 1.10
C LYS A 122 8.23 10.04 1.04
N CYS A 123 9.54 9.89 0.89
CA CYS A 123 10.18 8.58 0.92
C CYS A 123 10.09 7.96 2.31
N GLY A 124 9.55 6.74 2.38
CA GLY A 124 9.30 6.05 3.64
C GLY A 124 8.15 6.64 4.47
N ALA A 125 7.39 7.61 3.92
CA ALA A 125 6.20 8.13 4.59
C ALA A 125 5.06 7.10 4.55
N CYS A 126 4.22 7.11 5.59
CA CYS A 126 3.02 6.29 5.67
C CYS A 126 1.83 7.05 5.09
N TRP A 127 1.11 6.42 4.17
CA TRP A 127 -0.05 7.00 3.52
C TRP A 127 -1.29 6.17 3.78
N LYS A 128 -2.35 6.83 4.27
CA LYS A 128 -3.70 6.30 4.28
C LYS A 128 -4.36 6.60 2.95
N ILE A 129 -4.71 5.56 2.20
CA ILE A 129 -5.46 5.64 0.95
C ILE A 129 -6.89 5.15 1.19
N GLN A 130 -7.86 6.03 0.97
CA GLN A 130 -9.27 5.82 1.25
C GLN A 130 -10.09 5.90 -0.03
N TYR A 131 -10.80 4.83 -0.39
CA TYR A 131 -11.66 4.76 -1.58
C TYR A 131 -13.11 4.56 -1.18
N GLU A 132 -13.96 5.55 -1.48
CA GLU A 132 -15.38 5.57 -1.06
C GLU A 132 -15.47 5.29 0.46
N ASP A 133 -16.43 4.47 0.89
CA ASP A 133 -16.65 4.08 2.28
C ASP A 133 -15.97 2.75 2.66
N LYS A 134 -14.99 2.29 1.87
CA LYS A 134 -14.29 1.01 2.13
C LYS A 134 -13.22 1.14 3.21
N GLU A 135 -12.75 0.02 3.73
CA GLU A 135 -11.57 0.03 4.61
C GLU A 135 -10.34 0.63 3.87
N PRO A 136 -9.59 1.54 4.50
CA PRO A 136 -8.42 2.15 3.90
C PRO A 136 -7.28 1.15 3.75
N VAL A 137 -6.37 1.45 2.82
CA VAL A 137 -5.04 0.82 2.76
C VAL A 137 -4.02 1.78 3.34
N TYR A 138 -3.19 1.29 4.26
CA TYR A 138 -2.00 1.99 4.73
C TYR A 138 -0.80 1.48 3.94
N MET A 139 -0.16 2.35 3.17
CA MET A 139 0.99 2.01 2.35
C MET A 139 2.22 2.80 2.78
N ILE A 140 3.38 2.17 2.68
CA ILE A 140 4.67 2.87 2.72
C ILE A 140 5.02 3.32 1.31
N ALA A 141 5.39 4.59 1.15
CA ALA A 141 5.90 5.12 -0.11
C ALA A 141 7.36 4.67 -0.33
N VAL A 142 7.59 3.86 -1.36
CA VAL A 142 8.87 3.20 -1.64
C VAL A 142 9.53 3.67 -2.93
N ASP A 143 8.77 4.30 -3.82
CA ASP A 143 9.24 4.76 -5.12
C ASP A 143 8.42 5.97 -5.61
N ASN A 144 8.91 6.64 -6.64
CA ASN A 144 8.25 7.79 -7.25
C ASN A 144 7.35 7.37 -8.43
N ALA A 145 6.19 8.00 -8.54
CA ALA A 145 5.31 7.85 -9.71
C ALA A 145 4.49 9.12 -9.96
N ALA A 146 3.92 9.26 -11.17
CA ALA A 146 3.10 10.44 -11.52
C ALA A 146 1.77 10.49 -10.76
N ILE A 147 1.23 9.33 -10.36
CA ILE A 147 0.05 9.16 -9.51
C ILE A 147 0.39 8.16 -8.41
N PHE A 148 -0.47 8.00 -7.41
CA PHE A 148 -0.28 6.92 -6.46
C PHE A 148 -0.44 5.56 -7.16
N GLN A 149 0.47 4.64 -6.92
CA GLN A 149 0.41 3.28 -7.44
C GLN A 149 0.57 2.31 -6.28
N LEU A 150 -0.38 1.39 -6.11
CA LEU A 150 -0.27 0.33 -5.11
C LEU A 150 0.30 -0.95 -5.73
N GLY A 151 0.92 -1.81 -4.92
CA GLY A 151 1.08 -3.21 -5.31
C GLY A 151 -0.29 -3.87 -5.59
N LYS A 152 -0.29 -4.96 -6.35
CA LYS A 152 -1.53 -5.69 -6.76
C LYS A 152 -2.45 -5.97 -5.56
N HIS A 153 -1.89 -6.45 -4.45
CA HIS A 153 -2.65 -6.74 -3.23
C HIS A 153 -3.27 -5.48 -2.61
N GLY A 154 -2.56 -4.36 -2.62
CA GLY A 154 -3.06 -3.08 -2.12
C GLY A 154 -4.23 -2.55 -2.96
N LEU A 155 -4.13 -2.54 -4.29
CA LEU A 155 -5.23 -2.06 -5.12
C LEU A 155 -6.46 -3.00 -5.03
N ALA A 156 -6.23 -4.32 -4.97
CA ALA A 156 -7.28 -5.30 -4.78
C ALA A 156 -8.00 -5.10 -3.44
N LYS A 157 -7.27 -4.89 -2.35
CA LYS A 157 -7.85 -4.59 -1.03
C LYS A 157 -8.66 -3.29 -1.05
N LEU A 158 -8.11 -2.25 -1.68
CA LEU A 158 -8.73 -0.92 -1.73
C LEU A 158 -10.00 -0.88 -2.59
N THR A 159 -10.01 -1.59 -3.73
CA THR A 159 -11.03 -1.37 -4.77
C THR A 159 -11.77 -2.63 -5.20
N GLY A 160 -11.28 -3.82 -4.86
CA GLY A 160 -11.68 -5.08 -5.48
C GLY A 160 -11.19 -5.18 -6.92
N ARG A 161 -12.00 -5.79 -7.80
CA ARG A 161 -11.69 -5.92 -9.24
C ARG A 161 -11.75 -4.60 -10.02
N LYS A 162 -12.57 -3.66 -9.54
CA LYS A 162 -12.87 -2.37 -10.21
C LYS A 162 -11.62 -1.53 -10.49
N GLY A 163 -10.62 -1.56 -9.61
CA GLY A 163 -9.36 -0.82 -9.82
C GLY A 163 -8.57 -1.32 -11.01
N PHE A 164 -8.52 -2.64 -11.22
CA PHE A 164 -7.83 -3.24 -12.37
C PHE A 164 -8.58 -2.98 -13.68
N GLU A 165 -9.91 -3.13 -13.68
CA GLU A 165 -10.74 -2.90 -14.86
C GLU A 165 -10.66 -1.46 -15.38
N LYS A 166 -10.49 -0.49 -14.47
CA LYS A 166 -10.36 0.93 -14.81
C LYS A 166 -8.92 1.42 -14.98
N GLY A 167 -7.93 0.59 -14.61
CA GLY A 167 -6.52 0.98 -14.49
C GLY A 167 -6.20 1.96 -13.35
N SER A 168 -7.13 2.85 -12.98
CA SER A 168 -7.02 3.72 -11.80
C SER A 168 -8.40 4.15 -11.27
N VAL A 169 -8.46 4.54 -10.00
CA VAL A 169 -9.63 5.13 -9.34
C VAL A 169 -9.31 6.50 -8.75
N SER A 170 -10.34 7.28 -8.45
CA SER A 170 -10.19 8.49 -7.64
C SER A 170 -10.41 8.15 -6.16
N ALA A 171 -9.45 8.48 -5.31
CA ALA A 171 -9.43 8.19 -3.88
C ALA A 171 -8.96 9.41 -3.08
N LYS A 172 -8.95 9.32 -1.74
CA LYS A 172 -8.31 10.30 -0.86
C LYS A 172 -6.99 9.73 -0.36
N ALA A 173 -5.92 10.53 -0.42
CA ALA A 173 -4.63 10.21 0.18
C ALA A 173 -4.33 11.19 1.32
N THR A 174 -3.96 10.64 2.47
CA THR A 174 -3.54 11.40 3.64
C THR A 174 -2.22 10.84 4.13
N GLU A 175 -1.19 11.67 4.23
CA GLU A 175 0.03 11.30 4.94
C GLU A 175 -0.32 11.18 6.43
N VAL A 176 0.02 10.05 7.03
CA VAL A 176 -0.29 9.75 8.43
C VAL A 176 0.99 9.41 9.16
N SER A 177 0.90 9.30 10.49
CA SER A 177 2.06 8.98 11.31
C SER A 177 2.64 7.60 10.97
N PRO A 178 3.96 7.38 11.08
CA PRO A 178 4.62 6.12 10.71
C PRO A 178 4.06 4.88 11.42
N GLU A 179 3.46 5.04 12.59
CA GLU A 179 2.89 3.98 13.41
C GLU A 179 1.72 3.28 12.73
N HIS A 180 0.95 3.98 11.89
CA HIS A 180 -0.10 3.35 11.07
C HIS A 180 0.45 2.33 10.08
N CYS A 181 1.71 2.49 9.68
CA CYS A 181 2.45 1.54 8.85
C CYS A 181 3.42 0.69 9.68
N GLN A 182 3.32 0.72 11.02
CA GLN A 182 4.20 -0.04 11.92
C GLN A 182 5.70 0.21 11.67
N LEU A 183 6.04 1.36 11.09
CA LEU A 183 7.43 1.76 10.92
C LEU A 183 8.00 2.14 12.28
N PRO A 184 9.25 1.75 12.60
CA PRO A 184 9.88 2.22 13.81
C PRO A 184 9.97 3.74 13.75
N SER A 185 9.53 4.41 14.82
CA SER A 185 9.71 5.84 14.92
C SER A 185 11.21 6.14 14.83
N SER A 186 11.61 6.92 13.82
CA SER A 186 12.99 7.36 13.74
C SER A 186 13.25 8.21 14.98
N LYS A 187 14.01 7.70 15.95
CA LYS A 187 14.60 8.55 16.98
C LYS A 187 15.26 9.71 16.23
N GLN A 188 14.79 10.93 16.45
CA GLN A 188 15.51 12.13 16.07
C GLN A 188 16.90 12.00 16.70
N TRP A 189 17.92 11.87 15.85
CA TRP A 189 19.31 12.06 16.23
C TRP A 189 19.67 13.50 15.95
#